data_AF-A0A6I7FAR8-F1
#
_entry.id   AF-A0A6I7FAR8-F1
#
_cell.length_a   1.000
_cell.length_b   1.000
_cell.length_c   1.000
_cell.angle_alpha   90.00
_cell.angle_beta   90.00
_cell.angle_gamma   90.00
#
_symmetry.space_group_name_H-M   'P 1'
#
loop_
_entity.id
_entity.type
_entity.pdbx_description
1 polymer ?
#
loop_
_entity_poly.entity_id
_entity_poly.type
_entity_poly.pdbx_seq_one_letter_code
_entity_poly.pdbx_strand_id
1 'polypeptide(L)'
;MKKFLLCLLAALLILPVGTTIAAKKQTSGELTNQEVLTMALEAREHFWNAMSGHNPEAQNSTCETKIFEYRGIPYTYMCSEFSTKAKLTDYLTQIFTKDAIAKGFEKYNIISYKGKMAVPVGDGSNLLGWEKSKIKLVSKKANVRTYEFAVPALDGSVTAKRKITFVKEHNKWKVDQFDAAI
;
A
#
# COMPACT_ATOMS: atom_id res chain seq x y z
N MET A 1 30.36 72.74 43.19
CA MET A 1 31.30 71.81 42.53
C MET A 1 30.60 70.47 42.33
N LYS A 2 30.57 70.00 41.08
CA LYS A 2 30.08 68.68 40.63
C LYS A 2 30.48 67.56 41.58
N LYS A 3 29.57 66.61 41.89
CA LYS A 3 29.69 65.17 41.53
C LYS A 3 28.30 64.52 41.49
N PHE A 4 27.96 64.00 40.32
CA PHE A 4 26.85 63.08 40.04
C PHE A 4 27.09 61.76 40.77
N LEU A 5 26.05 61.12 41.30
CA LEU A 5 26.01 59.67 41.44
C LEU A 5 24.59 59.18 41.09
N LEU A 6 24.48 58.63 39.89
CA LEU A 6 23.38 57.79 39.42
C LEU A 6 23.46 56.44 40.16
N CYS A 7 22.34 55.95 40.68
CA CYS A 7 22.13 54.52 40.90
C CYS A 7 20.81 54.12 40.25
N LEU A 8 20.90 53.60 39.02
CA LEU A 8 19.83 52.88 38.33
C LEU A 8 19.66 51.52 39.01
N LEU A 9 18.46 51.25 39.56
CA LEU A 9 18.02 49.88 39.83
C LEU A 9 17.66 49.22 38.50
N ALA A 10 18.49 48.29 38.04
CA ALA A 10 18.15 47.38 36.95
C ALA A 10 17.35 46.20 37.53
N ALA A 11 16.06 46.13 37.22
CA ALA A 11 15.26 44.93 37.45
C ALA A 11 15.60 43.89 36.36
N LEU A 12 16.35 42.85 36.75
CA LEU A 12 16.57 41.67 35.90
C LEU A 12 15.31 40.78 35.93
N LEU A 13 14.48 40.93 34.90
CA LEU A 13 13.44 39.96 34.54
C LEU A 13 14.12 38.74 33.91
N ILE A 14 14.28 37.67 34.69
CA ILE A 14 14.69 36.36 34.17
C ILE A 14 13.45 35.72 33.53
N LEU A 15 13.33 35.82 32.21
CA LEU A 15 12.36 35.03 31.45
C LEU A 15 12.92 33.61 31.26
N PRO A 16 12.17 32.54 31.58
CA PRO A 16 12.56 31.21 31.18
C PRO A 16 12.42 31.11 29.66
N VAL A 17 13.54 30.89 28.96
CA VAL A 17 13.55 30.49 27.55
C VAL A 17 12.98 29.09 27.51
N GLY A 18 11.65 28.99 27.40
CA GLY A 18 10.98 27.79 26.96
C GLY A 18 11.43 27.52 25.54
N THR A 19 12.38 26.61 25.36
CA THR A 19 12.61 25.96 24.07
C THR A 19 11.35 25.20 23.72
N THR A 20 10.41 25.87 23.07
CA THR A 20 9.36 25.19 22.33
C THR A 20 10.06 24.46 21.19
N ILE A 21 10.38 23.18 21.42
CA ILE A 21 10.55 22.23 20.34
C ILE A 21 9.21 22.26 19.61
N ALA A 22 9.15 23.02 18.51
CA ALA A 22 8.02 22.98 17.60
C ALA A 22 8.01 21.55 17.04
N ALA A 23 7.28 20.66 17.71
CA ALA A 23 6.86 19.40 17.13
C ALA A 23 6.17 19.78 15.82
N LYS A 24 6.84 19.46 14.71
CA LYS A 24 6.36 19.71 13.35
C LYS A 24 4.95 19.14 13.29
N LYS A 25 3.94 20.02 13.29
CA LYS A 25 2.53 19.64 13.19
C LYS A 25 2.43 18.72 11.98
N GLN A 26 2.24 17.44 12.21
CA GLN A 26 1.99 16.46 11.17
C GLN A 26 0.72 16.93 10.46
N THR A 27 0.88 17.45 9.24
CA THR A 27 -0.23 17.92 8.43
C THR A 27 -1.21 16.76 8.29
N SER A 28 -2.46 16.96 8.73
CA SER A 28 -3.52 15.94 8.89
C SER A 28 -4.03 15.32 7.58
N GLY A 29 -3.20 15.23 6.55
CA GLY A 29 -3.50 14.67 5.24
C GLY A 29 -2.31 14.04 4.52
N GLU A 30 -1.18 13.81 5.21
CA GLU A 30 -0.06 13.03 4.70
C GLU A 30 -0.12 11.59 5.21
N LEU A 31 0.02 10.63 4.28
CA LEU A 31 0.27 9.24 4.63
C LEU A 31 1.64 9.14 5.31
N THR A 32 1.65 8.59 6.51
CA THR A 32 2.86 8.23 7.25
C THR A 32 3.57 7.05 6.59
N ASN A 33 4.85 6.88 6.91
CA ASN A 33 5.61 5.71 6.45
C ASN A 33 4.97 4.39 6.94
N GLN A 34 4.38 4.39 8.15
CA GLN A 34 3.69 3.21 8.67
C GLN A 34 2.42 2.90 7.88
N GLU A 35 1.59 3.91 7.57
CA GLU A 35 0.36 3.71 6.79
C GLU A 35 0.69 3.20 5.38
N VAL A 36 1.68 3.79 4.68
CA VAL A 36 2.03 3.30 3.34
C VAL A 36 2.68 1.91 3.36
N LEU A 37 3.40 1.56 4.43
CA LEU A 37 3.90 0.20 4.62
C LEU A 37 2.74 -0.78 4.78
N THR A 38 1.80 -0.50 5.68
CA THR A 38 0.59 -1.32 5.89
C THR A 38 -0.17 -1.49 4.58
N MET A 39 -0.44 -0.41 3.85
CA MET A 39 -1.15 -0.49 2.57
C MET A 39 -0.38 -1.30 1.51
N ALA A 40 0.96 -1.24 1.49
CA ALA A 40 1.77 -2.04 0.57
C ALA A 40 1.71 -3.54 0.92
N LEU A 41 1.71 -3.88 2.21
CA LEU A 41 1.55 -5.26 2.68
C LEU A 41 0.15 -5.80 2.39
N GLU A 42 -0.89 -5.00 2.62
CA GLU A 42 -2.27 -5.36 2.25
C GLU A 42 -2.40 -5.55 0.74
N ALA A 43 -1.81 -4.66 -0.07
CA ALA A 43 -1.82 -4.81 -1.53
C ALA A 43 -1.12 -6.09 -1.99
N ARG A 44 0.02 -6.42 -1.39
CA ARG A 44 0.73 -7.69 -1.63
C ARG A 44 -0.16 -8.88 -1.32
N GLU A 45 -0.80 -8.91 -0.16
CA GLU A 45 -1.68 -9.99 0.27
C GLU A 45 -2.88 -10.11 -0.68
N HIS A 46 -3.55 -9.01 -1.00
CA HIS A 46 -4.70 -9.00 -1.90
C HIS A 46 -4.34 -9.46 -3.32
N PHE A 47 -3.15 -9.10 -3.80
CA PHE A 47 -2.64 -9.61 -5.06
C PHE A 47 -2.49 -11.15 -5.01
N TRP A 48 -1.79 -11.68 -3.99
CA TRP A 48 -1.55 -13.12 -3.91
C TRP A 48 -2.81 -13.93 -3.66
N ASN A 49 -3.76 -13.42 -2.88
CA ASN A 49 -5.07 -14.04 -2.69
C ASN A 49 -5.86 -14.08 -4.01
N ALA A 50 -5.78 -13.03 -4.83
CA ALA A 50 -6.39 -13.05 -6.15
C ALA A 50 -5.71 -14.04 -7.09
N MET A 51 -4.37 -14.15 -7.07
CA MET A 51 -3.62 -15.08 -7.90
C MET A 51 -3.78 -16.55 -7.47
N SER A 52 -3.97 -16.82 -6.18
CA SER A 52 -4.30 -18.16 -5.68
C SER A 52 -5.77 -18.53 -5.94
N GLY A 53 -6.60 -17.54 -6.29
CA GLY A 53 -8.03 -17.70 -6.48
C GLY A 53 -8.82 -17.86 -5.17
N HIS A 54 -8.21 -17.55 -4.02
CA HIS A 54 -8.79 -17.74 -2.69
C HIS A 54 -8.29 -16.69 -1.69
N ASN A 55 -9.17 -16.17 -0.85
CA ASN A 55 -8.79 -15.43 0.36
C ASN A 55 -8.72 -16.38 1.56
N PRO A 56 -7.54 -16.66 2.15
CA PRO A 56 -7.40 -17.53 3.31
C PRO A 56 -8.25 -17.12 4.53
N GLU A 57 -8.56 -15.83 4.65
CA GLU A 57 -9.39 -15.30 5.74
C GLU A 57 -10.91 -15.46 5.49
N ALA A 58 -11.31 -15.93 4.30
CA ALA A 58 -12.72 -16.11 3.96
C ALA A 58 -13.34 -17.31 4.69
N GLN A 59 -14.28 -17.02 5.57
CA GLN A 59 -15.07 -18.02 6.27
C GLN A 59 -16.06 -18.72 5.33
N ASN A 60 -16.23 -20.04 5.47
CA ASN A 60 -17.17 -20.85 4.69
C ASN A 60 -16.97 -20.78 3.17
N SER A 61 -15.73 -20.56 2.73
CA SER A 61 -15.36 -20.60 1.32
C SER A 61 -15.47 -22.02 0.76
N THR A 62 -15.97 -22.14 -0.46
CA THR A 62 -16.00 -23.40 -1.21
C THR A 62 -15.22 -23.25 -2.51
N CYS A 63 -14.29 -24.16 -2.76
CA CYS A 63 -13.39 -24.11 -3.90
C CYS A 63 -13.61 -25.32 -4.82
N GLU A 64 -13.60 -25.09 -6.14
CA GLU A 64 -13.51 -26.15 -7.14
C GLU A 64 -12.05 -26.31 -7.54
N THR A 65 -11.47 -27.50 -7.36
CA THR A 65 -10.06 -27.78 -7.69
C THR A 65 -9.87 -28.21 -9.16
N LYS A 66 -10.92 -28.11 -9.97
CA LYS A 66 -10.90 -28.58 -11.36
C LYS A 66 -10.24 -27.56 -12.28
N ILE A 67 -9.20 -28.02 -12.97
CA ILE A 67 -8.54 -27.26 -14.02
C ILE A 67 -9.32 -27.43 -15.34
N PHE A 68 -9.39 -26.37 -16.13
CA PHE A 68 -9.90 -26.38 -17.50
C PHE A 68 -8.97 -25.62 -18.44
N GLU A 69 -9.01 -25.94 -19.72
CA GLU A 69 -8.25 -25.21 -20.73
C GLU A 69 -9.08 -24.09 -21.36
N TYR A 70 -8.48 -22.92 -21.53
CA TYR A 70 -9.06 -21.82 -22.31
C TYR A 70 -7.97 -21.12 -23.10
N ARG A 71 -8.10 -21.14 -24.44
CA ARG A 71 -7.13 -20.56 -25.38
C ARG A 71 -5.68 -21.06 -25.16
N GLY A 72 -5.53 -22.37 -24.89
CA GLY A 72 -4.22 -22.99 -24.68
C GLY A 72 -3.57 -22.70 -23.32
N ILE A 73 -4.29 -22.06 -22.39
CA ILE A 73 -3.79 -21.78 -21.03
C ILE A 73 -4.64 -22.59 -20.03
N PRO A 74 -4.03 -23.29 -19.06
CA PRO A 74 -4.76 -23.95 -17.99
C PRO A 74 -5.27 -22.93 -16.97
N TYR A 75 -6.53 -23.05 -16.58
CA TYR A 75 -7.21 -22.20 -15.60
C TYR A 75 -7.82 -23.01 -14.48
N THR A 76 -7.95 -22.38 -13.30
CA THR A 76 -8.83 -22.86 -12.23
C THR A 76 -9.90 -21.81 -11.93
N TYR A 77 -11.10 -22.25 -11.58
CA TYR A 77 -12.10 -21.34 -11.04
C TYR A 77 -11.67 -20.87 -9.66
N MET A 78 -12.00 -19.61 -9.34
CA MET A 78 -11.80 -19.06 -8.01
C MET A 78 -12.85 -19.59 -7.02
N CYS A 79 -12.53 -19.56 -5.73
CA CYS A 79 -13.43 -19.98 -4.67
C CYS A 79 -14.67 -19.08 -4.54
N SER A 80 -15.66 -19.50 -3.75
CA SER A 80 -17.00 -18.90 -3.72
C SER A 80 -17.03 -17.41 -3.36
N GLU A 81 -16.10 -16.92 -2.55
CA GLU A 81 -15.90 -15.51 -2.21
C GLU A 81 -15.37 -14.68 -3.37
N PHE A 82 -14.72 -15.29 -4.36
CA PHE A 82 -14.23 -14.64 -5.58
C PHE A 82 -14.93 -15.10 -6.86
N SER A 83 -15.93 -15.96 -6.73
CA SER A 83 -16.64 -16.63 -7.84
C SER A 83 -17.20 -15.72 -8.93
N THR A 84 -17.41 -14.43 -8.69
CA THR A 84 -17.91 -13.49 -9.71
C THR A 84 -17.06 -12.24 -9.78
N LYS A 85 -17.09 -11.55 -10.93
CA LYS A 85 -16.34 -10.31 -11.13
C LYS A 85 -16.66 -9.26 -10.06
N ALA A 86 -17.93 -9.15 -9.67
CA ALA A 86 -18.37 -8.24 -8.62
C ALA A 86 -17.69 -8.55 -7.29
N LYS A 87 -17.79 -9.81 -6.82
CA LYS A 87 -17.21 -10.22 -5.54
C LYS A 87 -15.69 -10.00 -5.47
N LEU A 88 -14.96 -10.40 -6.52
CA LEU A 88 -13.52 -10.18 -6.58
C LEU A 88 -13.17 -8.69 -6.63
N THR A 89 -13.92 -7.90 -7.42
CA THR A 89 -13.71 -6.45 -7.50
C THR A 89 -13.99 -5.78 -6.15
N ASP A 90 -15.03 -6.18 -5.44
CA ASP A 90 -15.39 -5.62 -4.13
C ASP A 90 -14.29 -5.89 -3.10
N TYR A 91 -13.74 -7.11 -3.07
CA TYR A 91 -12.57 -7.46 -2.26
C TYR A 91 -11.38 -6.55 -2.58
N LEU A 92 -11.00 -6.46 -3.86
CA LEU A 92 -9.81 -5.72 -4.29
C LEU A 92 -9.98 -4.19 -4.16
N THR A 93 -11.19 -3.66 -4.27
CA THR A 93 -11.47 -2.21 -4.23
C THR A 93 -11.21 -1.60 -2.85
N GLN A 94 -11.06 -2.43 -1.81
CA GLN A 94 -10.61 -1.99 -0.49
C GLN A 94 -9.21 -1.39 -0.55
N ILE A 95 -8.34 -1.95 -1.40
CA ILE A 95 -6.92 -1.60 -1.46
C ILE A 95 -6.54 -0.92 -2.79
N PHE A 96 -7.13 -1.33 -3.90
CA PHE A 96 -6.75 -0.90 -5.24
C PHE A 96 -7.78 0.05 -5.86
N THR A 97 -7.30 0.98 -6.68
CA THR A 97 -8.17 1.76 -7.57
C THR A 97 -8.88 0.84 -8.57
N LYS A 98 -10.07 1.24 -9.06
CA LYS A 98 -10.81 0.44 -10.05
C LYS A 98 -10.03 0.23 -11.35
N ASP A 99 -9.28 1.25 -11.76
CA ASP A 99 -8.42 1.19 -12.95
C ASP A 99 -7.26 0.19 -12.76
N ALA A 100 -6.62 0.19 -11.58
CA ALA A 100 -5.60 -0.79 -11.24
C ALA A 100 -6.14 -2.23 -11.33
N ILE A 101 -7.34 -2.48 -10.80
CA ILE A 101 -8.00 -3.79 -10.85
C ILE A 101 -8.27 -4.21 -12.29
N ALA A 102 -8.83 -3.32 -13.11
CA ALA A 102 -9.12 -3.62 -14.51
C ALA A 102 -7.85 -3.97 -15.31
N LYS A 103 -6.79 -3.18 -15.16
CA LYS A 103 -5.49 -3.43 -15.78
C LYS A 103 -4.83 -4.71 -15.24
N GLY A 104 -5.00 -4.99 -13.95
CA GLY A 104 -4.55 -6.23 -13.32
C GLY A 104 -5.23 -7.45 -13.93
N PHE A 105 -6.55 -7.41 -14.10
CA PHE A 105 -7.29 -8.53 -14.68
C PHE A 105 -6.83 -8.82 -16.11
N GLU A 106 -6.61 -7.78 -16.91
CA GLU A 106 -6.08 -7.92 -18.26
C GLU A 106 -4.64 -8.48 -18.25
N LYS A 107 -3.73 -7.85 -17.49
CA LYS A 107 -2.32 -8.21 -17.43
C LYS A 107 -2.09 -9.67 -16.98
N TYR A 108 -2.86 -10.12 -16.00
CA TYR A 108 -2.71 -11.47 -15.40
C TYR A 108 -3.69 -12.48 -15.99
N ASN A 109 -4.39 -12.14 -17.07
CA ASN A 109 -5.42 -12.98 -17.68
C ASN A 109 -6.45 -13.51 -16.67
N ILE A 110 -6.87 -12.69 -15.71
CA ILE A 110 -7.98 -13.03 -14.82
C ILE A 110 -9.28 -12.84 -15.61
N ILE A 111 -10.02 -13.93 -15.82
CA ILE A 111 -11.17 -13.94 -16.73
C ILE A 111 -12.47 -14.29 -16.01
N SER A 112 -13.59 -13.92 -16.63
CA SER A 112 -14.88 -14.55 -16.36
C SER A 112 -15.15 -15.60 -17.43
N TYR A 113 -15.33 -16.85 -17.02
CA TYR A 113 -15.65 -17.96 -17.90
C TYR A 113 -16.91 -18.66 -17.37
N LYS A 114 -17.95 -18.76 -18.21
CA LYS A 114 -19.27 -19.32 -17.84
C LYS A 114 -19.86 -18.67 -16.57
N GLY A 115 -19.67 -17.36 -16.43
CA GLY A 115 -20.18 -16.59 -15.28
C GLY A 115 -19.36 -16.72 -13.99
N LYS A 116 -18.30 -17.56 -13.97
CA LYS A 116 -17.40 -17.70 -12.83
C LYS A 116 -16.05 -17.03 -13.09
N MET A 117 -15.43 -16.44 -12.08
CA MET A 117 -14.04 -15.95 -12.21
C MET A 117 -13.06 -17.10 -12.23
N ALA A 118 -12.00 -16.96 -13.02
CA ALA A 118 -10.92 -17.93 -13.13
C ALA A 118 -9.57 -17.22 -13.26
N VAL A 119 -8.52 -17.87 -12.75
CA VAL A 119 -7.11 -17.46 -12.91
C VAL A 119 -6.33 -18.52 -13.65
N PRO A 120 -5.30 -18.13 -14.41
CA PRO A 120 -4.34 -19.08 -14.95
C PRO A 120 -3.70 -19.89 -13.81
N VAL A 121 -3.48 -21.18 -14.05
CA VAL A 121 -2.70 -22.01 -13.12
C VAL A 121 -1.25 -21.57 -13.19
N GLY A 122 -0.67 -21.24 -12.04
CA GLY A 122 0.72 -20.83 -11.91
C GLY A 122 1.14 -20.78 -10.44
N ASP A 123 2.44 -20.63 -10.22
CA ASP A 123 3.03 -20.40 -8.91
C ASP A 123 3.86 -19.11 -8.97
N GLY A 124 3.93 -18.41 -7.85
CA GLY A 124 4.64 -17.16 -7.71
C GLY A 124 5.06 -16.95 -6.27
N SER A 125 6.33 -16.60 -6.10
CA SER A 125 6.88 -16.17 -4.83
C SER A 125 8.00 -15.17 -5.08
N ASN A 126 8.36 -14.42 -4.05
CA ASN A 126 9.53 -13.56 -4.06
C ASN A 126 10.13 -13.49 -2.67
N LEU A 127 11.45 -13.28 -2.65
CA LEU A 127 12.24 -13.19 -1.42
C LEU A 127 12.28 -11.76 -0.86
N LEU A 128 11.35 -10.88 -1.22
CA LEU A 128 11.40 -9.47 -0.81
C LEU A 128 10.80 -9.30 0.60
N GLY A 129 11.64 -8.85 1.53
CA GLY A 129 11.28 -8.56 2.92
C GLY A 129 10.64 -7.19 3.07
N TRP A 130 9.40 -7.04 2.59
CA TRP A 130 8.65 -5.77 2.57
C TRP A 130 8.56 -5.08 3.94
N GLU A 131 8.43 -5.85 5.03
CA GLU A 131 8.40 -5.34 6.41
C GLU A 131 9.68 -4.60 6.83
N LYS A 132 10.82 -4.94 6.20
CA LYS A 132 12.14 -4.33 6.48
C LYS A 132 12.47 -3.19 5.52
N SER A 133 11.49 -2.72 4.74
CA SER A 133 11.73 -1.72 3.70
C SER A 133 12.02 -0.33 4.27
N LYS A 134 12.89 0.41 3.58
CA LYS A 134 13.08 1.85 3.84
C LYS A 134 12.21 2.65 2.88
N ILE A 135 11.48 3.63 3.39
CA ILE A 135 10.43 4.33 2.66
C ILE A 135 10.78 5.81 2.50
N LYS A 136 10.69 6.31 1.28
CA LYS A 136 10.95 7.71 0.93
C LYS A 136 9.83 8.26 0.06
N LEU A 137 9.22 9.38 0.47
CA LEU A 137 8.30 10.14 -0.39
C LEU A 137 9.09 10.72 -1.58
N VAL A 138 8.64 10.43 -2.81
CA VAL A 138 9.28 10.92 -4.05
C VAL A 138 8.41 11.90 -4.83
N SER A 139 7.09 11.88 -4.65
CA SER A 139 6.17 12.82 -5.29
C SER A 139 4.94 13.08 -4.44
N LYS A 140 4.50 14.35 -4.42
CA LYS A 140 3.32 14.82 -3.68
C LYS A 140 2.49 15.77 -4.55
N LYS A 141 1.32 15.33 -5.00
CA LYS A 141 0.29 16.13 -5.69
C LYS A 141 -1.03 16.00 -4.95
N ALA A 142 -1.95 16.95 -5.00
CA ALA A 142 -3.19 16.97 -4.18
C ALA A 142 -3.71 15.58 -3.71
N ASN A 143 -4.20 14.75 -4.65
CA ASN A 143 -4.77 13.42 -4.41
C ASN A 143 -3.87 12.25 -4.83
N VAL A 144 -2.56 12.50 -5.02
CA VAL A 144 -1.60 11.47 -5.44
C VAL A 144 -0.34 11.57 -4.59
N ARG A 145 0.16 10.43 -4.13
CA ARG A 145 1.45 10.31 -3.45
C ARG A 145 2.23 9.19 -4.08
N THR A 146 3.52 9.37 -4.33
CA THR A 146 4.39 8.28 -4.77
C THR A 146 5.52 8.14 -3.77
N TYR A 147 5.76 6.91 -3.33
CA TYR A 147 6.85 6.55 -2.42
C TYR A 147 7.77 5.55 -3.11
N GLU A 148 9.07 5.67 -2.84
CA GLU A 148 10.06 4.65 -3.15
C GLU A 148 10.31 3.80 -1.91
N PHE A 149 10.18 2.48 -2.08
CA PHE A 149 10.49 1.44 -1.13
C PHE A 149 11.82 0.81 -1.53
N ALA A 150 12.81 0.85 -0.64
CA ALA A 150 14.01 0.05 -0.74
C ALA A 150 13.78 -1.23 0.07
N VAL A 151 13.44 -2.33 -0.62
CA VAL A 151 13.02 -3.60 -0.03
C VAL A 151 14.19 -4.59 -0.04
N PRO A 152 14.75 -4.95 1.12
CA PRO A 152 15.83 -5.92 1.17
C PRO A 152 15.31 -7.33 0.86
N ALA A 153 16.11 -8.12 0.15
CA ALA A 153 15.88 -9.55 0.02
C ALA A 153 16.11 -10.25 1.38
N LEU A 154 15.32 -11.29 1.66
CA LEU A 154 15.37 -12.05 2.91
C LEU A 154 16.64 -12.87 3.07
N ASP A 155 17.27 -13.26 1.95
CA ASP A 155 18.54 -13.97 1.90
C ASP A 155 19.77 -13.03 2.02
N GLY A 156 19.55 -11.72 2.13
CA GLY A 156 20.60 -10.72 2.25
C GLY A 156 21.30 -10.34 0.94
N SER A 157 20.84 -10.83 -0.21
CA SER A 157 21.50 -10.62 -1.51
C SER A 157 21.41 -9.16 -2.02
N VAL A 158 20.21 -8.71 -2.39
CA VAL A 158 19.99 -7.41 -3.04
C VAL A 158 18.88 -6.61 -2.35
N THR A 159 18.94 -5.28 -2.45
CA THR A 159 17.82 -4.40 -2.09
C THR A 159 17.14 -3.90 -3.35
N ALA A 160 15.90 -4.33 -3.58
CA ALA A 160 15.08 -3.89 -4.70
C ALA A 160 14.51 -2.50 -4.43
N LYS A 161 14.51 -1.61 -5.43
CA LYS A 161 13.80 -0.34 -5.37
C LYS A 161 12.46 -0.47 -6.07
N ARG A 162 11.36 -0.20 -5.36
CA ARG A 162 10.00 -0.23 -5.89
C ARG A 162 9.34 1.12 -5.69
N LYS A 163 8.67 1.65 -6.71
CA LYS A 163 7.86 2.86 -6.59
C LYS A 163 6.40 2.47 -6.52
N ILE A 164 5.72 2.91 -5.47
CA ILE A 164 4.28 2.67 -5.29
C ILE A 164 3.59 4.02 -5.27
N THR A 165 2.56 4.15 -6.10
CA THR A 165 1.72 5.34 -6.15
C THR A 165 0.37 5.05 -5.48
N PHE A 166 -0.03 5.99 -4.63
CA PHE A 166 -1.27 5.98 -3.90
C PHE A 166 -2.14 7.11 -4.41
N VAL A 167 -3.39 6.80 -4.75
CA VAL A 167 -4.39 7.73 -5.26
C VAL A 167 -5.56 7.79 -4.28
N LYS A 168 -6.07 8.99 -4.01
CA LYS A 168 -7.23 9.17 -3.14
C LYS A 168 -8.52 9.11 -3.95
N GLU A 169 -9.32 8.08 -3.72
CA GLU A 169 -10.66 7.90 -4.27
C GLU A 169 -11.70 7.95 -3.14
N HIS A 170 -12.72 8.81 -3.24
CA HIS A 170 -13.77 8.94 -2.22
C HIS A 170 -13.23 9.08 -0.78
N ASN A 171 -12.22 9.93 -0.61
CA ASN A 171 -11.51 10.17 0.66
C ASN A 171 -10.70 8.98 1.23
N LYS A 172 -10.56 7.87 0.50
CA LYS A 172 -9.70 6.73 0.87
C LYS A 172 -8.49 6.64 -0.06
N TRP A 173 -7.31 6.43 0.50
CA TRP A 173 -6.11 6.17 -0.29
C TRP A 173 -6.12 4.73 -0.79
N LYS A 174 -5.66 4.53 -2.01
CA LYS A 174 -5.59 3.22 -2.67
C LYS A 174 -4.36 3.11 -3.54
N VAL A 175 -3.89 1.90 -3.78
CA VAL A 175 -2.77 1.60 -4.67
C VAL A 175 -3.25 1.67 -6.13
N ASP A 176 -2.49 2.35 -6.99
CA ASP A 176 -2.86 2.59 -8.39
C ASP A 176 -2.35 1.53 -9.39
N GLN A 177 -1.64 0.51 -8.89
CA GLN A 177 -1.13 -0.59 -9.68
C GLN A 177 -1.32 -1.92 -8.92
N PHE A 178 -1.88 -2.91 -9.60
CA PHE A 178 -2.26 -4.20 -8.99
C PHE A 178 -1.06 -4.99 -8.44
N ASP A 179 0.07 -4.95 -9.13
CA ASP A 179 1.31 -5.66 -8.78
C ASP A 179 2.40 -4.72 -8.23
N ALA A 180 2.00 -3.61 -7.61
CA ALA A 180 2.96 -2.63 -7.10
C ALA A 180 3.86 -3.20 -5.97
N ALA A 181 3.36 -4.19 -5.23
CA ALA A 181 3.96 -4.70 -3.99
C ALA A 181 4.29 -6.21 -4.00
N ILE A 182 4.73 -6.76 -5.14
CA ILE A 182 5.17 -8.16 -5.25
C ILE A 182 6.68 -8.28 -5.24
#